data_AF-V5HCV9-F1
#
_entry.id   AF-V5HCV9-F1
#
_cell.length_a   1.000
_cell.length_b   1.000
_cell.length_c   1.000
_cell.angle_alpha   90.00
_cell.angle_beta   90.00
_cell.angle_gamma   90.00
#
_symmetry.space_group_name_H-M   'P 1'
#
loop_
_entity.id
_entity.type
_entity.pdbx_description
1 polymer ?
#
loop_
_entity_poly.entity_id
_entity_poly.type
_entity_poly.pdbx_seq_one_letter_code
_entity_poly.pdbx_strand_id
1 'polypeptide(L)'
;MIRMMILTMSVVLLATFDYLHATACSTGLESYMKTMCIGLRLGFLERSDCTFTCEGVNSAGQNQTTQLKLVDGLPCGSCKECCDGTCTLVHFSSLYPPTLKSCAK
;
A
#
# COMPACT_ATOMS: atom_id res chain seq x y z
N MET A 1 14.12 24.68 31.87
CA MET A 1 13.04 25.03 30.91
C MET A 1 13.43 24.79 29.45
N ILE A 2 14.66 25.14 29.04
CA ILE A 2 15.20 24.88 27.68
C ILE A 2 15.06 23.41 27.25
N ARG A 3 15.34 22.46 28.16
CA ARG A 3 15.24 21.02 27.90
C ARG A 3 13.82 20.53 27.56
N MET A 4 12.78 21.23 28.05
CA MET A 4 11.37 20.87 27.82
C MET A 4 10.89 21.39 26.45
N MET A 5 11.30 22.60 26.07
CA MET A 5 11.01 23.17 24.75
C MET A 5 11.70 22.41 23.62
N ILE A 6 12.94 21.95 23.81
CA ILE A 6 13.63 21.11 22.81
C ILE A 6 12.87 19.80 22.60
N LEU A 7 12.40 19.14 23.67
CA LEU A 7 11.66 17.89 23.56
C LEU A 7 10.34 18.09 22.79
N THR A 8 9.59 19.16 23.08
CA THR A 8 8.34 19.46 22.39
C THR A 8 8.55 19.76 20.91
N MET A 9 9.63 20.46 20.56
CA MET A 9 9.95 20.76 19.16
C MET A 9 10.37 19.50 18.39
N SER A 10 11.14 18.60 19.01
CA SER A 10 11.53 17.32 18.38
C SER A 10 10.32 16.42 18.09
N VAL A 11 9.33 16.36 18.99
CA VAL A 11 8.10 15.57 18.77
C VAL A 11 7.28 16.11 17.59
N VAL A 12 7.19 17.43 17.46
CA VAL A 12 6.48 18.07 16.34
C VAL A 12 7.14 17.75 15.00
N LEU A 13 8.47 17.80 14.91
CA LEU A 13 9.18 17.47 13.66
C LEU A 13 8.96 16.02 13.22
N LEU A 14 9.02 15.05 14.16
CA LEU A 14 8.81 13.64 13.85
C LEU A 14 7.41 13.39 13.27
N ALA A 15 6.37 13.94 13.90
CA ALA A 15 5.01 13.81 13.42
C ALA A 15 4.81 14.41 12.01
N THR A 16 5.47 15.52 11.72
CA THR A 16 5.41 16.12 10.37
C THR A 16 6.13 15.28 9.32
N PHE A 17 7.23 14.62 9.67
CA PHE A 17 7.96 13.75 8.76
C PHE A 17 7.15 12.49 8.44
N ASP A 18 6.58 11.84 9.47
CA ASP A 18 5.73 10.66 9.31
C ASP A 18 4.52 10.97 8.42
N TYR A 19 3.91 12.14 8.60
CA TYR A 19 2.79 12.59 7.77
C TYR A 19 3.19 12.79 6.30
N LEU A 20 4.32 13.45 6.03
CA LEU A 20 4.80 13.66 4.66
C LEU A 20 5.14 12.34 3.98
N HIS A 21 5.78 11.42 4.71
CA HIS A 21 6.11 10.10 4.19
C HIS A 21 4.86 9.29 3.86
N ALA A 22 3.87 9.26 4.77
CA ALA A 22 2.60 8.59 4.56
C ALA A 22 1.85 9.16 3.33
N THR A 23 1.89 10.48 3.15
CA THR A 23 1.25 11.16 2.00
C THR A 23 1.94 10.84 0.68
N ALA A 24 3.28 10.78 0.66
CA ALA A 24 4.02 10.39 -0.54
C ALA A 24 3.75 8.92 -0.92
N CYS A 25 3.70 8.03 0.08
CA CYS A 25 3.39 6.62 -0.13
C CYS A 25 1.98 6.41 -0.67
N SER A 26 0.97 7.08 -0.09
CA SER A 26 -0.42 6.98 -0.57
C SER A 26 -0.57 7.50 -2.00
N THR A 27 0.09 8.62 -2.33
CA THR A 27 0.09 9.19 -3.69
C THR A 27 0.75 8.24 -4.69
N GLY A 28 1.88 7.64 -4.32
CA GLY A 28 2.58 6.67 -5.15
C GLY A 28 1.74 5.41 -5.43
N LEU A 29 1.10 4.88 -4.39
CA LEU A 29 0.24 3.71 -4.52
C LEU A 29 -0.99 3.98 -5.40
N GLU A 30 -1.62 5.15 -5.23
CA GLU A 30 -2.75 5.56 -6.08
C GLU A 30 -2.34 5.71 -7.54
N SER A 31 -1.19 6.34 -7.81
CA SER A 31 -0.63 6.49 -9.16
C SER A 31 -0.36 5.13 -9.81
N TYR A 32 0.20 4.19 -9.06
CA TYR A 32 0.39 2.80 -9.51
C TYR A 32 -0.94 2.16 -9.93
N MET A 33 -1.96 2.18 -9.08
CA MET A 33 -3.27 1.57 -9.38
C MET A 33 -3.92 2.21 -10.61
N LYS A 34 -3.90 3.54 -10.71
CA LYS A 34 -4.40 4.27 -11.88
C LYS A 34 -3.67 3.87 -13.16
N THR A 35 -2.35 3.77 -13.11
CA THR A 35 -1.52 3.36 -14.26
C THR A 35 -1.88 1.95 -14.72
N MET A 36 -2.09 1.02 -13.78
CA MET A 36 -2.53 -0.34 -14.08
C MET A 36 -3.92 -0.36 -14.75
N CYS A 37 -4.89 0.40 -14.23
CA CYS A 37 -6.22 0.49 -14.83
C CYS A 37 -6.17 1.10 -16.25
N ILE A 38 -5.37 2.15 -16.45
CA ILE A 38 -5.17 2.78 -17.77
C ILE A 38 -4.61 1.77 -18.78
N GLY A 39 -3.68 0.90 -18.35
CA GLY A 39 -3.16 -0.19 -19.19
C GLY A 39 -4.25 -1.16 -19.68
N LEU A 40 -5.34 -1.31 -18.92
CA LEU A 40 -6.52 -2.10 -19.28
C LEU A 40 -7.59 -1.29 -20.03
N ARG A 41 -7.35 0.00 -20.30
CA ARG A 41 -8.35 0.96 -20.83
C ARG A 41 -9.56 1.13 -19.90
N LEU A 42 -9.35 1.01 -18.60
CA LEU A 42 -10.34 1.21 -17.54
C LEU A 42 -9.92 2.37 -16.62
N GLY A 43 -10.87 2.95 -15.90
CA GLY A 43 -10.63 3.91 -14.82
C GLY A 43 -10.43 3.21 -13.47
N PHE A 44 -9.71 3.85 -12.55
CA PHE A 44 -9.66 3.40 -11.15
C PHE A 44 -10.98 3.73 -10.46
N LEU A 45 -11.60 2.73 -9.83
CA LEU A 45 -12.82 2.91 -9.04
C LEU A 45 -12.48 3.02 -7.55
N GLU A 46 -11.95 1.94 -6.98
CA GLU A 46 -11.70 1.86 -5.55
C GLU A 46 -10.60 0.85 -5.22
N ARG A 47 -10.11 0.93 -3.98
CA ARG A 47 -9.16 -0.02 -3.41
C ARG A 47 -9.80 -0.71 -2.21
N SER A 48 -9.59 -2.02 -2.10
CA SER A 48 -9.94 -2.83 -0.94
C SER A 48 -8.72 -3.63 -0.48
N ASP A 49 -8.09 -3.22 0.62
CA ASP A 49 -6.86 -3.79 1.18
C ASP A 49 -5.76 -4.03 0.12
N CYS A 50 -5.61 -5.30 -0.27
CA CYS A 50 -4.61 -5.82 -1.20
C CYS A 50 -5.13 -6.03 -2.61
N THR A 51 -6.31 -5.48 -2.91
CA THR A 51 -6.93 -5.49 -4.23
C THR A 51 -7.42 -4.09 -4.59
N PHE A 52 -7.61 -3.86 -5.88
CA PHE A 52 -8.24 -2.65 -6.38
C PHE A 52 -9.08 -2.96 -7.61
N THR A 53 -10.09 -2.15 -7.81
CA THR A 53 -11.08 -2.33 -8.86
C THR A 53 -10.87 -1.27 -9.93
N CYS A 54 -10.79 -1.72 -11.17
CA CYS A 54 -10.86 -0.89 -12.35
C CYS A 54 -12.24 -1.05 -13.02
N GLU A 55 -12.84 0.03 -13.48
CA GLU A 55 -14.13 0.01 -14.16
C GLU A 55 -14.13 0.80 -15.46
N GLY A 56 -15.05 0.50 -16.36
CA GLY A 56 -15.21 1.22 -17.61
C GLY A 56 -16.11 0.49 -18.58
N VAL A 57 -15.88 0.72 -19.87
CA VAL A 57 -16.66 0.12 -20.95
C VAL A 57 -15.73 -0.65 -21.86
N ASN A 58 -16.08 -1.91 -22.16
CA ASN A 58 -15.28 -2.75 -23.05
C ASN A 58 -15.48 -2.37 -24.53
N SER A 59 -14.73 -3.03 -25.43
CA SER A 59 -14.84 -2.78 -26.88
C SER A 59 -16.22 -3.11 -27.48
N ALA A 60 -17.06 -3.87 -26.77
CA ALA A 60 -18.43 -4.19 -27.15
C ALA A 60 -19.47 -3.19 -26.60
N GLY A 61 -19.03 -2.13 -25.92
CA GLY A 61 -19.93 -1.12 -25.35
C GLY A 61 -20.60 -1.55 -24.03
N GLN A 62 -20.12 -2.63 -23.39
CA GLN A 62 -20.68 -3.14 -22.14
C GLN A 62 -19.86 -2.67 -20.94
N ASN A 63 -20.54 -2.42 -19.82
CA ASN A 63 -19.88 -2.14 -18.56
C ASN A 63 -18.98 -3.32 -18.17
N GLN A 64 -17.73 -3.01 -17.83
CA GLN A 64 -16.73 -3.97 -17.40
C GLN A 64 -16.14 -3.49 -16.08
N THR A 65 -16.01 -4.42 -15.14
CA THR A 65 -15.29 -4.24 -13.89
C THR A 65 -14.24 -5.33 -13.80
N THR A 66 -13.01 -4.94 -13.46
CA THR A 66 -11.87 -5.86 -13.32
C THR A 66 -11.20 -5.60 -11.98
N GLN A 67 -11.13 -6.62 -11.14
CA GLN A 67 -10.40 -6.56 -9.88
C GLN A 67 -8.96 -7.04 -10.11
N LEU A 68 -8.00 -6.27 -9.60
CA LEU A 68 -6.58 -6.54 -9.67
C LEU A 68 -5.99 -6.67 -8.27
N LYS A 69 -4.92 -7.46 -8.14
CA LYS A 69 -4.18 -7.65 -6.90
C LYS A 69 -3.06 -6.61 -6.82
N LEU A 70 -2.81 -6.09 -5.63
CA LEU A 70 -1.59 -5.34 -5.33
C LEU A 70 -0.38 -6.28 -5.36
N VAL A 71 0.80 -5.71 -5.60
CA VAL A 71 2.07 -6.45 -5.62
C VAL A 71 2.31 -7.15 -4.29
N ASP A 72 2.75 -8.40 -4.34
CA ASP A 72 3.11 -9.18 -3.16
C ASP A 72 4.19 -8.47 -2.34
N GLY A 73 4.07 -8.50 -1.01
CA GLY A 73 4.97 -7.82 -0.08
C GLY A 73 4.61 -6.38 0.28
N LEU A 74 3.62 -5.77 -0.39
CA LEU A 74 3.18 -4.42 -0.02
C LEU A 74 2.58 -4.42 1.40
N PRO A 75 2.93 -3.43 2.25
CA PRO A 75 2.36 -3.34 3.60
C PRO A 75 0.87 -3.02 3.53
N CYS A 76 0.06 -3.83 4.22
CA CYS A 76 -1.40 -3.67 4.29
C CYS A 76 -1.92 -3.49 5.72
N GLY A 77 -1.02 -3.53 6.71
CA GLY A 77 -1.33 -3.32 8.11
C GLY A 77 -0.13 -3.60 9.01
N SER A 78 -0.32 -3.48 10.32
CA SER A 78 0.74 -3.79 11.29
C SER A 78 1.15 -5.25 11.22
N CYS A 79 2.44 -5.51 10.93
CA CYS A 79 3.00 -6.84 10.76
C CYS A 79 2.24 -7.68 9.72
N LYS A 80 1.73 -7.04 8.67
CA LYS A 80 1.01 -7.69 7.57
C LYS A 80 1.47 -7.20 6.21
N GLU A 81 1.44 -8.11 5.24
CA GLU A 81 1.77 -7.84 3.86
C GLU A 81 0.69 -8.41 2.92
N CYS A 82 0.57 -7.82 1.74
CA CYS A 82 -0.24 -8.35 0.66
C CYS A 82 0.42 -9.61 0.10
N CYS A 83 -0.34 -10.71 0.08
CA CYS A 83 0.03 -11.95 -0.58
C CYS A 83 -1.14 -12.46 -1.39
N ASP A 84 -0.96 -12.56 -2.70
CA ASP A 84 -1.96 -13.02 -3.65
C ASP A 84 -3.31 -12.31 -3.50
N GLY A 85 -3.28 -11.01 -3.22
CA GLY A 85 -4.46 -10.16 -3.05
C GLY A 85 -5.09 -10.19 -1.65
N THR A 86 -4.48 -10.89 -0.69
CA THR A 86 -4.96 -10.97 0.70
C THR A 86 -3.98 -10.29 1.65
N CYS A 87 -4.48 -9.57 2.65
CA CYS A 87 -3.64 -9.01 3.71
C CYS A 87 -3.32 -10.08 4.76
N THR A 88 -2.09 -10.60 4.76
CA THR A 88 -1.66 -11.74 5.57
C THR A 88 -0.62 -11.34 6.60
N LEU A 89 -0.51 -12.09 7.71
CA LEU A 89 0.52 -11.87 8.72
C LEU A 89 1.89 -12.27 8.19
N VAL A 90 2.89 -11.44 8.42
CA VAL A 90 4.27 -11.82 8.13
C VAL A 90 4.77 -12.82 9.18
N HIS A 91 5.53 -13.82 8.75
CA HIS A 91 6.12 -14.81 9.63
C HIS A 91 7.63 -14.67 9.67
N PHE A 92 8.25 -15.12 10.75
CA PHE A 92 9.71 -15.20 10.87
C PHE A 92 10.14 -16.67 10.85
N SER A 93 11.32 -16.93 10.29
CA SER A 93 11.96 -18.24 10.46
C SER A 93 12.40 -18.41 11.92
N SER A 94 12.33 -19.65 12.40
CA SER A 94 12.81 -20.03 13.73
C SER A 94 14.32 -20.26 13.79
N LEU A 95 15.02 -20.13 12.65
CA LEU A 95 16.47 -20.23 12.54
C LEU A 95 17.11 -18.94 13.02
N TYR A 96 18.30 -19.01 13.61
CA TYR A 96 19.05 -17.84 14.04
C TYR A 96 20.12 -17.46 13.01
N PRO A 97 20.20 -16.20 12.57
CA PRO A 97 19.30 -15.10 12.89
C PRO A 97 17.92 -15.27 12.22
N PRO A 98 16.83 -14.80 12.87
CA PRO A 98 15.49 -14.90 12.30
C PRO A 98 15.41 -14.10 11.00
N THR A 99 14.84 -14.72 9.97
CA THR A 99 14.60 -14.10 8.67
C THR A 99 13.11 -13.90 8.45
N LEU A 100 12.73 -12.75 7.90
CA LEU A 100 11.36 -12.50 7.48
C LEU A 100 11.00 -13.46 6.35
N LYS A 101 9.92 -14.21 6.51
CA LYS A 101 9.29 -14.99 5.45
C LYS A 101 8.25 -14.11 4.79
N SER A 102 8.68 -13.39 3.75
CA SER A 102 7.80 -12.58 2.91
C SER A 102 7.33 -13.37 1.69
N CYS A 103 6.13 -13.09 1.19
CA CYS A 103 5.65 -13.58 -0.11
C CYS A 103 6.10 -12.71 -1.30
N ALA A 104 6.81 -11.60 -1.04
CA ALA A 104 7.43 -10.80 -2.09
C ALA A 104 8.37 -11.67 -2.94
N LYS A 105 8.27 -11.56 -4.27
CA LYS A 105 9.12 -12.28 -5.24
C LYS A 105 10.16 -11.35 -5.85
#